data_AF-A0AAW0CTX2-F1
#
_entry.id   AF-A0AAW0CTX2-F1
#
_cell.length_a   1.000
_cell.length_b   1.000
_cell.length_c   1.000
_cell.angle_alpha   90.00
_cell.angle_beta   90.00
_cell.angle_gamma   90.00
#
_symmetry.space_group_name_H-M   'P 1'
#
loop_
_entity.id
_entity.type
_entity.pdbx_description
1 polymer ?
#
loop_
_entity_poly.entity_id
_entity_poly.type
_entity_poly.pdbx_seq_one_letter_code
_entity_poly.pdbx_strand_id
1 'polypeptide(L)'
;MAKGRARLTHKKKSTKGKIALGHEKNAPTAEEWKGLTQYHTFQVSNEDDENFDFSVGDVAKILPNTHKVGDSIEPHEYWICKIIDIRARNENDVWARVEWYWSAQDAENMDKNFDASHCGEYERLKSDHPDCISSQCFDGKAYVKSYDETNLDQGPIGDEDFYYRYTVHRSAKLISPFPNSSASCVCGRLYNPTDSSPDLAMRFCPQPTCRKFFHRGCLSSATYPRSNFLVTDPDSGLPLPLPNESASAEPPKKRQRVVSTLPPDPAYGPAFSTLPRTLLCVAAQPIVRGGVYGVAGNVSTVVAARRVVCSNLRDNVSADDWETRLPLGWEGTLPKGWDAQDVVFNAVVDVDGGLEVKSEDGVVVKAEGEGPGRVKLEGGSASSRVKSERGSAGRRKRSTGKGRVKVDPMAALQCPMCEGPI
;
A
#
# COMPACT_ATOMS: atom_id res chain seq x y z
N MET A 1 -41.47 -71.08 -39.65
CA MET A 1 -41.65 -69.63 -39.44
C MET A 1 -41.42 -69.30 -37.97
N ALA A 2 -40.25 -68.77 -37.62
CA ALA A 2 -39.90 -68.38 -36.26
C ALA A 2 -39.90 -66.84 -36.16
N LYS A 3 -40.80 -66.27 -35.35
CA LYS A 3 -40.86 -64.82 -35.10
C LYS A 3 -39.80 -64.45 -34.06
N GLY A 4 -38.77 -63.72 -34.50
CA GLY A 4 -37.76 -63.13 -33.63
C GLY A 4 -38.37 -62.03 -32.75
N ARG A 5 -38.17 -62.13 -31.44
CA ARG A 5 -38.49 -61.09 -30.46
C ARG A 5 -37.53 -59.91 -30.64
N ALA A 6 -38.06 -58.73 -30.96
CA ALA A 6 -37.30 -57.47 -30.93
C ALA A 6 -36.94 -57.12 -29.49
N ARG A 7 -35.64 -56.99 -29.20
CA ARG A 7 -35.12 -56.42 -27.96
C ARG A 7 -35.28 -54.90 -27.99
N LEU A 8 -36.08 -54.36 -27.07
CA LEU A 8 -36.13 -52.94 -26.75
C LEU A 8 -34.86 -52.54 -26.00
N THR A 9 -33.87 -52.02 -26.71
CA THR A 9 -32.75 -51.29 -26.12
C THR A 9 -33.19 -49.87 -25.81
N HIS A 10 -33.44 -49.59 -24.53
CA HIS A 10 -33.54 -48.20 -24.06
C HIS A 10 -32.15 -47.54 -24.20
N LYS A 11 -32.00 -46.65 -25.18
CA LYS A 11 -30.89 -45.70 -25.19
C LYS A 11 -31.03 -44.83 -23.94
N LYS A 12 -30.12 -44.99 -22.98
CA LYS A 12 -29.97 -44.09 -21.83
C LYS A 12 -29.72 -42.69 -22.42
N LYS A 13 -30.73 -41.81 -22.40
CA LYS A 13 -30.53 -40.39 -22.69
C LYS A 13 -29.52 -39.92 -21.64
N SER A 14 -28.31 -39.59 -22.10
CA SER A 14 -27.37 -38.81 -21.31
C SER A 14 -28.04 -37.48 -21.04
N THR A 15 -28.67 -37.35 -19.86
CA THR A 15 -29.04 -36.05 -19.33
C THR A 15 -27.73 -35.35 -19.05
N LYS A 16 -27.19 -34.62 -20.04
CA LYS A 16 -26.24 -33.55 -19.77
C LYS A 16 -26.92 -32.67 -18.73
N GLY A 17 -26.51 -32.81 -17.46
CA GLY A 17 -27.04 -31.99 -16.38
C GLY A 17 -26.91 -30.54 -16.81
N LYS A 18 -28.02 -29.79 -16.78
CA LYS A 18 -27.98 -28.36 -17.03
C LYS A 18 -26.99 -27.79 -16.00
N ILE A 19 -25.95 -27.11 -16.49
CA ILE A 19 -24.91 -26.53 -15.63
C ILE A 19 -25.56 -25.34 -14.91
N ALA A 20 -25.66 -25.42 -13.59
CA ALA A 20 -26.12 -24.32 -12.76
C ALA A 20 -25.16 -23.13 -12.90
N LEU A 21 -25.66 -21.89 -12.77
CA LEU A 21 -24.82 -20.68 -12.83
C LEU A 21 -23.99 -20.45 -11.56
N GLY A 22 -24.12 -21.33 -10.56
CA GLY A 22 -23.30 -21.29 -9.35
C GLY A 22 -23.22 -22.63 -8.65
N HIS A 23 -22.50 -22.63 -7.53
CA HIS A 23 -22.18 -23.83 -6.76
C HIS A 23 -23.30 -24.26 -5.78
N GLU A 24 -24.28 -23.39 -5.53
CA GLU A 24 -25.41 -23.69 -4.64
C GLU A 24 -26.40 -24.70 -5.25
N LYS A 25 -26.94 -25.59 -4.40
CA LYS A 25 -27.80 -26.71 -4.80
C LYS A 25 -29.08 -26.28 -5.55
N ASN A 26 -29.51 -25.02 -5.40
CA ASN A 26 -30.71 -24.45 -6.02
C ASN A 26 -30.41 -23.28 -6.96
N ALA A 27 -29.13 -23.06 -7.30
CA ALA A 27 -28.72 -21.97 -8.17
C ALA A 27 -29.44 -22.06 -9.54
N PRO A 28 -29.96 -20.95 -10.07
CA PRO A 28 -30.61 -20.94 -11.38
C PRO A 28 -29.66 -21.44 -12.47
N THR A 29 -30.21 -22.15 -13.46
CA THR A 29 -29.47 -22.44 -14.69
C THR A 29 -29.39 -21.20 -15.58
N ALA A 30 -28.48 -21.21 -16.58
CA ALA A 30 -28.34 -20.09 -17.52
C ALA A 30 -29.63 -19.78 -18.31
N GLU A 31 -30.43 -20.81 -18.57
CA GLU A 31 -31.74 -20.67 -19.23
C GLU A 31 -32.78 -20.08 -18.28
N GLU A 32 -32.82 -20.57 -17.04
CA GLU A 32 -33.74 -20.07 -16.01
C GLU A 32 -33.47 -18.61 -15.68
N TRP A 33 -32.20 -18.23 -15.49
CA TRP A 33 -31.79 -16.86 -15.19
C TRP A 33 -32.37 -15.84 -16.16
N LYS A 34 -32.35 -16.17 -17.45
CA LYS A 34 -32.89 -15.30 -18.52
C LYS A 34 -34.39 -15.05 -18.37
N GLY A 35 -35.13 -16.00 -17.81
CA GLY A 35 -36.57 -15.89 -17.56
C GLY A 35 -36.95 -15.32 -16.19
N LEU A 36 -35.99 -15.10 -15.29
CA LEU A 36 -36.26 -14.51 -13.97
C LEU A 36 -36.57 -13.01 -14.09
N THR A 37 -37.40 -12.53 -13.18
CA THR A 37 -37.73 -11.10 -13.09
C THR A 37 -36.50 -10.34 -12.58
N GLN A 38 -36.11 -9.29 -13.29
CA GLN A 38 -34.95 -8.47 -12.96
C GLN A 38 -35.33 -7.38 -11.95
N TYR A 39 -34.44 -7.14 -10.99
CA TYR A 39 -34.57 -6.10 -9.98
C TYR A 39 -33.29 -5.25 -9.94
N HIS A 40 -33.39 -4.06 -9.36
CA HIS A 40 -32.23 -3.18 -9.16
C HIS A 40 -31.64 -3.29 -7.76
N THR A 41 -32.46 -3.69 -6.78
CA THR A 41 -32.08 -3.72 -5.36
C THR A 41 -32.69 -4.93 -4.65
N PHE A 42 -32.11 -5.30 -3.52
CA PHE A 42 -32.70 -6.18 -2.52
C PHE A 42 -32.23 -5.77 -1.12
N GLN A 43 -32.95 -6.19 -0.08
CA GLN A 43 -32.62 -5.88 1.31
C GLN A 43 -32.31 -7.17 2.06
N VAL A 44 -31.31 -7.13 2.95
CA VAL A 44 -30.97 -8.23 3.85
C VAL A 44 -30.92 -7.68 5.27
N SER A 45 -31.66 -8.32 6.18
CA SER A 45 -31.62 -8.06 7.62
C SER A 45 -30.58 -8.97 8.27
N ASN A 46 -29.67 -8.43 9.08
CA ASN A 46 -28.80 -9.24 9.94
C ASN A 46 -29.52 -9.65 11.24
N GLU A 47 -28.82 -10.37 12.14
CA GLU A 47 -29.38 -10.82 13.42
C GLU A 47 -29.70 -9.67 14.39
N ASP A 48 -29.09 -8.50 14.20
CA ASP A 48 -29.32 -7.28 14.99
C ASP A 48 -30.48 -6.42 14.43
N ASP A 49 -31.28 -6.97 13.50
CA ASP A 49 -32.34 -6.28 12.75
C ASP A 49 -31.84 -5.05 11.95
N GLU A 50 -30.53 -4.96 11.70
CA GLU A 50 -29.95 -3.96 10.80
C GLU A 50 -30.20 -4.39 9.34
N ASN A 51 -30.82 -3.49 8.59
CA ASN A 51 -31.15 -3.74 7.19
C ASN A 51 -30.11 -3.13 6.27
N PHE A 52 -29.52 -3.97 5.43
CA PHE A 52 -28.60 -3.57 4.37
C PHE A 52 -29.30 -3.59 3.01
N ASP A 53 -29.40 -2.43 2.37
CA ASP A 53 -29.93 -2.29 1.01
C ASP A 53 -28.81 -2.47 -0.01
N PHE A 54 -28.86 -3.54 -0.79
CA PHE A 54 -27.89 -3.80 -1.85
C PHE A 54 -28.43 -3.41 -3.22
N SER A 55 -27.59 -2.79 -4.04
CA SER A 55 -27.91 -2.41 -5.42
C SER A 55 -26.95 -3.04 -6.43
N VAL A 56 -27.38 -3.15 -7.69
CA VAL A 56 -26.45 -3.50 -8.78
C VAL A 56 -25.29 -2.50 -8.81
N GLY A 57 -24.06 -3.01 -8.82
CA GLY A 57 -22.83 -2.21 -8.77
C GLY A 57 -22.19 -2.14 -7.39
N ASP A 58 -22.94 -2.41 -6.31
CA ASP A 58 -22.41 -2.46 -4.95
C ASP A 58 -21.40 -3.62 -4.79
N VAL A 59 -20.47 -3.43 -3.85
CA VAL A 59 -19.55 -4.47 -3.41
C VAL A 59 -19.99 -4.95 -2.03
N ALA A 60 -19.95 -6.26 -1.81
CA ALA A 60 -20.50 -6.90 -0.63
C ALA A 60 -19.53 -7.90 0.00
N LYS A 61 -19.73 -8.13 1.30
CA LYS A 61 -19.15 -9.20 2.09
C LYS A 61 -20.08 -10.40 2.07
N ILE A 62 -19.50 -11.58 1.83
CA ILE A 62 -20.17 -12.87 1.88
C ILE A 62 -19.48 -13.70 2.95
N LEU A 63 -20.27 -14.24 3.89
CA LEU A 63 -19.73 -15.07 4.97
C LEU A 63 -19.20 -16.39 4.40
N PRO A 64 -17.93 -16.78 4.68
CA PRO A 64 -17.40 -18.06 4.23
C PRO A 64 -18.16 -19.25 4.80
N ASN A 65 -18.33 -20.31 4.01
CA ASN A 65 -18.99 -21.56 4.43
C ASN A 65 -18.31 -22.27 5.62
N THR A 66 -17.09 -21.86 5.99
CA THR A 66 -16.35 -22.36 7.15
C THR A 66 -16.83 -21.74 8.46
N HIS A 67 -17.57 -20.64 8.40
CA HIS A 67 -18.06 -19.87 9.53
C HIS A 67 -19.58 -19.88 9.58
N LYS A 68 -20.13 -19.68 10.78
CA LYS A 68 -21.57 -19.55 11.04
C LYS A 68 -21.92 -18.09 11.23
N VAL A 69 -23.19 -17.78 10.99
CA VAL A 69 -23.74 -16.46 11.33
C VAL A 69 -23.52 -16.22 12.83
N GLY A 70 -23.02 -15.03 13.18
CA GLY A 70 -22.65 -14.67 14.55
C GLY A 70 -21.19 -14.97 14.94
N ASP A 71 -20.41 -15.67 14.10
CA ASP A 71 -18.98 -15.84 14.35
C ASP A 71 -18.25 -14.50 14.16
N SER A 72 -17.39 -14.14 15.13
CA SER A 72 -16.47 -13.00 14.99
C SER A 72 -15.34 -13.40 14.05
N ILE A 73 -15.41 -12.95 12.80
CA ILE A 73 -14.36 -13.17 11.81
C ILE A 73 -13.68 -11.85 11.47
N GLU A 74 -12.39 -11.92 11.15
CA GLU A 74 -11.66 -10.73 10.77
C GLU A 74 -12.18 -10.22 9.42
N PRO A 75 -12.23 -8.88 9.20
CA PRO A 75 -12.78 -8.34 7.96
C PRO A 75 -12.15 -8.95 6.70
N HIS A 76 -10.84 -9.17 6.70
CA HIS A 76 -10.11 -9.77 5.57
C HIS A 76 -10.39 -11.26 5.32
N GLU A 77 -11.17 -11.94 6.16
CA GLU A 77 -11.56 -13.35 5.95
C GLU A 77 -12.88 -13.48 5.16
N TYR A 78 -13.64 -12.40 5.01
CA TYR A 78 -14.85 -12.40 4.19
C TYR A 78 -14.53 -12.61 2.71
N TRP A 79 -15.40 -13.35 2.03
CA TRP A 79 -15.46 -13.35 0.58
C TRP A 79 -15.99 -12.00 0.11
N ILE A 80 -15.37 -11.42 -0.91
CA ILE A 80 -15.76 -10.12 -1.43
C ILE A 80 -16.27 -10.28 -2.85
N CYS A 81 -17.39 -9.66 -3.19
CA CYS A 81 -17.96 -9.73 -4.53
C CYS A 81 -18.59 -8.42 -4.97
N LYS A 82 -18.62 -8.17 -6.28
CA LYS A 82 -19.37 -7.07 -6.90
C LYS A 82 -20.67 -7.61 -7.46
N ILE A 83 -21.79 -6.97 -7.14
CA ILE A 83 -23.10 -7.31 -7.69
C ILE A 83 -23.20 -6.80 -9.12
N ILE A 84 -23.48 -7.68 -10.09
CA ILE A 84 -23.61 -7.31 -11.51
C ILE A 84 -25.03 -7.46 -12.06
N ASP A 85 -25.88 -8.29 -11.45
CA ASP A 85 -27.29 -8.45 -11.84
C ASP A 85 -28.09 -9.02 -10.65
N ILE A 86 -29.34 -8.59 -10.47
CA ILE A 86 -30.23 -9.10 -9.41
C ILE A 86 -31.51 -9.60 -10.06
N ARG A 87 -31.91 -10.83 -9.72
CA ARG A 87 -33.13 -11.44 -10.25
C ARG A 87 -33.84 -12.28 -9.20
N ALA A 88 -35.15 -12.46 -9.36
CA ALA A 88 -35.92 -13.31 -8.45
C ALA A 88 -36.88 -14.25 -9.19
N ARG A 89 -37.10 -15.43 -8.62
CA ARG A 89 -38.23 -16.30 -9.00
C ARG A 89 -39.54 -15.78 -8.42
N ASN A 90 -39.49 -15.28 -7.18
CA ASN A 90 -40.59 -14.68 -6.42
C ASN A 90 -40.00 -13.81 -5.28
N GLU A 91 -40.87 -13.20 -4.47
CA GLU A 91 -40.48 -12.29 -3.37
C GLU A 91 -39.53 -12.91 -2.34
N ASN A 92 -39.53 -14.24 -2.19
CA ASN A 92 -38.71 -14.96 -1.20
C ASN A 92 -37.48 -15.66 -1.81
N ASP A 93 -37.30 -15.60 -3.14
CA ASP A 93 -36.26 -16.35 -3.86
C ASP A 93 -35.49 -15.41 -4.78
N VAL A 94 -34.67 -14.56 -4.15
CA VAL A 94 -33.85 -13.53 -4.79
C VAL A 94 -32.41 -14.00 -4.91
N TRP A 95 -31.86 -13.88 -6.12
CA TRP A 95 -30.51 -14.29 -6.49
C TRP A 95 -29.73 -13.11 -7.05
N ALA A 96 -28.44 -13.06 -6.71
CA ALA A 96 -27.50 -12.10 -7.25
C ALA A 96 -26.49 -12.81 -8.14
N ARG A 97 -26.25 -12.25 -9.32
CA ARG A 97 -25.08 -12.59 -10.12
C ARG A 97 -23.95 -11.65 -9.73
N VAL A 98 -22.78 -12.21 -9.48
CA VAL A 98 -21.66 -11.49 -8.86
C VAL A 98 -20.35 -11.74 -9.58
N GLU A 99 -19.42 -10.79 -9.51
CA GLU A 99 -18.00 -10.97 -9.84
C GLU A 99 -17.20 -11.08 -8.55
N TRP A 100 -16.42 -12.14 -8.40
CA TRP A 100 -15.64 -12.37 -7.17
C TRP A 100 -14.35 -11.54 -7.13
N TYR A 101 -13.99 -11.12 -5.93
CA TYR A 101 -12.67 -10.61 -5.57
C TYR A 101 -11.94 -11.69 -4.77
N TRP A 102 -10.98 -12.36 -5.41
CA TRP A 102 -10.29 -13.53 -4.89
C TRP A 102 -9.21 -13.14 -3.88
N SER A 103 -8.96 -13.99 -2.89
CA SER A 103 -7.77 -13.87 -2.06
C SER A 103 -6.51 -14.19 -2.86
N ALA A 104 -5.35 -13.80 -2.35
CA ALA A 104 -4.07 -14.15 -2.95
C ALA A 104 -3.86 -15.69 -2.99
N GLN A 105 -4.31 -16.40 -1.95
CA GLN A 105 -4.23 -17.86 -1.86
C GLN A 105 -5.11 -18.54 -2.91
N ASP A 106 -6.31 -18.03 -3.18
CA ASP A 106 -7.18 -18.55 -4.25
C ASP A 106 -6.52 -18.39 -5.63
N ALA A 107 -5.85 -17.26 -5.86
CA ALA A 107 -5.12 -17.00 -7.08
C ALA A 107 -3.91 -17.93 -7.25
N GLU A 108 -3.11 -18.15 -6.20
CA GLU A 108 -2.00 -19.13 -6.19
C GLU A 108 -2.48 -20.57 -6.37
N ASN A 109 -3.70 -20.88 -5.92
CA ASN A 109 -4.33 -22.18 -6.19
C ASN A 109 -4.71 -22.37 -7.65
N MET A 110 -5.01 -21.27 -8.36
CA MET A 110 -5.33 -21.28 -9.78
C MET A 110 -4.08 -21.24 -10.67
N ASP A 111 -3.09 -20.40 -10.34
CA ASP A 111 -1.80 -20.30 -11.01
C ASP A 111 -0.66 -20.42 -10.00
N LYS A 112 0.05 -21.56 -10.03
CA LYS A 112 1.17 -21.86 -9.13
C LYS A 112 2.41 -20.99 -9.34
N ASN A 113 2.45 -20.18 -10.41
CA ASN A 113 3.51 -19.20 -10.61
C ASN A 113 3.22 -17.86 -9.92
N PHE A 114 2.00 -17.67 -9.41
CA PHE A 114 1.63 -16.52 -8.61
C PHE A 114 2.05 -16.77 -7.15
N ASP A 115 2.89 -15.90 -6.61
CA ASP A 115 3.33 -15.97 -5.22
C ASP A 115 2.43 -15.10 -4.33
N ALA A 116 1.59 -15.75 -3.52
CA ALA A 116 0.66 -15.07 -2.63
C ALA A 116 1.35 -14.28 -1.50
N SER A 117 2.62 -14.59 -1.18
CA SER A 117 3.34 -13.97 -0.06
C SER A 117 3.67 -12.48 -0.28
N HIS A 118 3.51 -11.98 -1.51
CA HIS A 118 3.70 -10.58 -1.86
C HIS A 118 2.44 -9.72 -1.77
N CYS A 119 1.30 -10.32 -1.41
CA CYS A 119 0.02 -9.62 -1.30
C CYS A 119 -0.31 -9.30 0.16
N GLY A 120 -0.95 -8.17 0.38
CA GLY A 120 -1.51 -7.85 1.69
C GLY A 120 -2.75 -8.68 2.03
N GLU A 121 -3.12 -8.74 3.31
CA GLU A 121 -4.28 -9.50 3.80
C GLU A 121 -5.60 -8.97 3.20
N TYR A 122 -5.68 -7.64 3.04
CA TYR A 122 -6.80 -6.92 2.41
C TYR A 122 -6.65 -6.80 0.89
N GLU A 123 -5.58 -7.34 0.30
CA GLU A 123 -5.44 -7.38 -1.15
C GLU A 123 -6.37 -8.44 -1.74
N ARG A 124 -7.04 -8.07 -2.83
CA ARG A 124 -7.88 -8.95 -3.61
C ARG A 124 -7.47 -8.93 -5.08
N LEU A 125 -7.85 -9.98 -5.79
CA LEU A 125 -7.72 -10.08 -7.24
C LEU A 125 -9.10 -10.08 -7.87
N LYS A 126 -9.37 -9.10 -8.72
CA LYS A 126 -10.67 -8.99 -9.39
C LYS A 126 -10.85 -10.13 -10.39
N SER A 127 -11.89 -10.95 -10.28
CA SER A 127 -12.17 -12.00 -11.26
C SER A 127 -13.07 -11.49 -12.38
N ASP A 128 -12.83 -11.96 -13.61
CA ASP A 128 -13.74 -11.78 -14.75
C ASP A 128 -14.81 -12.88 -14.86
N HIS A 129 -14.84 -13.80 -13.90
CA HIS A 129 -15.77 -14.93 -13.91
C HIS A 129 -16.99 -14.64 -13.05
N PRO A 130 -18.19 -14.54 -13.65
CA PRO A 130 -19.40 -14.32 -12.89
C PRO A 130 -19.90 -15.63 -12.28
N ASP A 131 -20.48 -15.51 -11.08
CA ASP A 131 -21.13 -16.59 -10.34
C ASP A 131 -22.55 -16.16 -9.94
N CYS A 132 -23.38 -17.08 -9.44
CA CYS A 132 -24.71 -16.80 -8.92
C CYS A 132 -24.85 -17.33 -7.49
N ILE A 133 -25.25 -16.44 -6.58
CA ILE A 133 -25.43 -16.74 -5.15
C ILE A 133 -26.79 -16.24 -4.67
N SER A 134 -27.30 -16.85 -3.60
CA SER A 134 -28.52 -16.40 -2.95
C SER A 134 -28.31 -15.05 -2.25
N SER A 135 -29.34 -14.21 -2.25
CA SER A 135 -29.36 -12.97 -1.45
C SER A 135 -29.14 -13.22 0.04
N GLN A 136 -29.47 -14.42 0.53
CA GLN A 136 -29.29 -14.82 1.94
C GLN A 136 -27.83 -14.98 2.35
N CYS A 137 -26.88 -15.00 1.40
CA CYS A 137 -25.46 -15.13 1.69
C CYS A 137 -24.77 -13.79 1.99
N PHE A 138 -25.47 -12.66 1.79
CA PHE A 138 -24.92 -11.33 1.96
C PHE A 138 -24.90 -10.94 3.44
N ASP A 139 -23.72 -10.51 3.91
CA ASP A 139 -23.49 -10.11 5.30
C ASP A 139 -23.51 -8.58 5.48
N GLY A 140 -22.93 -7.85 4.53
CA GLY A 140 -22.85 -6.40 4.58
C GLY A 140 -22.19 -5.79 3.35
N LYS A 141 -22.16 -4.46 3.28
CA LYS A 141 -21.42 -3.75 2.22
C LYS A 141 -19.92 -3.78 2.46
N ALA A 142 -19.17 -3.72 1.38
CA ALA A 142 -17.73 -3.53 1.36
C ALA A 142 -17.35 -2.50 0.30
N TYR A 143 -16.09 -2.04 0.36
CA TYR A 143 -15.51 -1.16 -0.63
C TYR A 143 -14.16 -1.72 -1.02
N VAL A 144 -13.91 -1.86 -2.33
CA VAL A 144 -12.61 -2.33 -2.84
C VAL A 144 -12.05 -1.27 -3.77
N LYS A 145 -10.89 -0.72 -3.41
CA LYS A 145 -10.21 0.33 -4.18
C LYS A 145 -9.39 -0.28 -5.31
N SER A 146 -9.40 0.36 -6.48
CA SER A 146 -8.42 0.04 -7.52
C SER A 146 -7.08 0.65 -7.13
N TYR A 147 -6.01 -0.14 -7.22
CA TYR A 147 -4.65 0.31 -6.99
C TYR A 147 -3.82 0.18 -8.27
N ASP A 148 -3.40 1.32 -8.82
CA ASP A 148 -2.42 1.40 -9.89
C ASP A 148 -1.10 1.92 -9.33
N GLU A 149 -0.09 1.05 -9.27
CA GLU A 149 1.23 1.39 -8.74
C GLU A 149 1.96 2.48 -9.53
N THR A 150 1.53 2.76 -10.77
CA THR A 150 2.12 3.79 -11.65
C THR A 150 1.40 5.13 -11.57
N ASN A 151 0.21 5.15 -10.96
CA ASN A 151 -0.62 6.33 -10.87
C ASN A 151 -0.10 7.28 -9.77
N LEU A 152 0.42 8.43 -10.17
CA LEU A 152 0.89 9.47 -9.24
C LEU A 152 -0.26 10.11 -8.46
N ASP A 153 -1.47 10.02 -8.98
CA ASP A 153 -2.70 10.56 -8.39
C ASP A 153 -3.49 9.49 -7.63
N GLN A 154 -2.85 8.35 -7.30
CA GLN A 154 -3.45 7.29 -6.50
C GLN A 154 -3.87 7.85 -5.13
N GLY A 155 -5.17 7.80 -4.84
CA GLY A 155 -5.70 8.19 -3.54
C GLY A 155 -5.25 7.25 -2.42
N PRO A 156 -5.35 7.67 -1.16
CA PRO A 156 -4.91 6.86 -0.03
C PRO A 156 -5.69 5.55 0.07
N ILE A 157 -4.95 4.49 0.39
CA ILE A 157 -5.46 3.16 0.69
C ILE A 157 -4.93 2.83 2.09
N GLY A 158 -5.84 2.74 3.06
CA GLY A 158 -5.52 2.39 4.44
C GLY A 158 -5.17 0.91 4.58
N ASP A 159 -4.61 0.55 5.73
CA ASP A 159 -4.08 -0.80 5.97
C ASP A 159 -5.18 -1.87 6.02
N GLU A 160 -6.42 -1.47 6.36
CA GLU A 160 -7.61 -2.33 6.43
C GLU A 160 -8.60 -2.07 5.28
N ASP A 161 -8.22 -1.22 4.30
CA ASP A 161 -9.04 -1.03 3.11
C ASP A 161 -8.81 -2.18 2.14
N PHE A 162 -9.88 -2.80 1.65
CA PHE A 162 -9.72 -3.72 0.52
C PHE A 162 -9.26 -2.97 -0.71
N TYR A 163 -8.34 -3.57 -1.44
CA TYR A 163 -7.87 -3.05 -2.72
C TYR A 163 -7.52 -4.18 -3.69
N TYR A 164 -7.44 -3.87 -4.98
CA TYR A 164 -6.95 -4.79 -6.00
C TYR A 164 -6.01 -4.06 -6.96
N ARG A 165 -4.92 -4.74 -7.34
CA ARG A 165 -4.02 -4.34 -8.43
C ARG A 165 -3.95 -5.37 -9.56
N TYR A 166 -4.52 -6.56 -9.34
CA TYR A 166 -4.54 -7.65 -10.31
C TYR A 166 -5.96 -8.05 -10.69
N THR A 167 -6.10 -8.56 -11.91
CA THR A 167 -7.29 -9.19 -12.47
C THR A 167 -6.99 -10.64 -12.81
N VAL A 168 -7.83 -11.56 -12.34
CA VAL A 168 -7.79 -12.99 -12.66
C VAL A 168 -8.70 -13.24 -13.85
N HIS A 169 -8.11 -13.72 -14.94
CA HIS A 169 -8.81 -14.20 -16.12
C HIS A 169 -9.02 -15.71 -16.04
N ARG A 170 -10.12 -16.16 -15.41
CA ARG A 170 -10.30 -17.57 -15.04
C ARG A 170 -10.26 -18.51 -16.25
N SER A 171 -10.88 -18.09 -17.35
CA SER A 171 -10.94 -18.87 -18.59
C SER A 171 -9.58 -19.03 -19.26
N ALA A 172 -8.74 -17.99 -19.16
CA ALA A 172 -7.40 -17.96 -19.73
C ALA A 172 -6.32 -18.49 -18.77
N LYS A 173 -6.67 -18.71 -17.49
CA LYS A 173 -5.76 -19.07 -16.39
C LYS A 173 -4.56 -18.13 -16.31
N LEU A 174 -4.86 -16.83 -16.36
CA LEU A 174 -3.87 -15.77 -16.41
C LEU A 174 -4.22 -14.69 -15.39
N ILE A 175 -3.18 -14.04 -14.86
CA ILE A 175 -3.30 -12.91 -13.95
C ILE A 175 -2.67 -11.69 -14.63
N SER A 176 -3.41 -10.58 -14.67
CA SER A 176 -3.00 -9.32 -15.31
C SER A 176 -3.01 -8.15 -14.32
N PRO A 177 -2.02 -7.23 -14.35
CA PRO A 177 -0.76 -7.35 -15.08
C PRO A 177 0.06 -8.56 -14.60
N PHE A 178 1.00 -9.03 -15.42
CA PHE A 178 1.83 -10.17 -15.03
C PHE A 178 2.64 -9.80 -13.77
N PRO A 179 2.53 -10.52 -12.65
CA PRO A 179 3.09 -10.11 -11.36
C PRO A 179 4.58 -9.75 -11.46
N ASN A 180 5.39 -10.60 -12.11
CA ASN A 180 6.83 -10.38 -12.23
C ASN A 180 7.21 -9.26 -13.20
N SER A 181 6.29 -8.78 -14.03
CA SER A 181 6.53 -7.60 -14.90
C SER A 181 6.43 -6.28 -14.14
N SER A 182 5.87 -6.30 -12.92
CA SER A 182 5.64 -5.11 -12.09
C SER A 182 6.80 -4.80 -11.11
N ALA A 183 7.84 -5.64 -11.08
CA ALA A 183 9.02 -5.39 -10.24
C ALA A 183 9.71 -4.08 -10.67
N SER A 184 9.49 -3.03 -9.88
CA SER A 184 10.03 -1.69 -10.16
C SER A 184 11.46 -1.50 -9.66
N CYS A 185 11.87 -2.25 -8.63
CA CYS A 185 13.18 -2.12 -8.00
C CYS A 185 14.25 -2.98 -8.69
N VAL A 186 15.51 -2.53 -8.65
CA VAL A 186 16.68 -3.22 -9.23
C VAL A 186 16.94 -4.62 -8.66
N CYS A 187 16.45 -4.93 -7.46
CA CYS A 187 16.58 -6.25 -6.85
C CYS A 187 15.59 -7.29 -7.40
N GLY A 188 14.63 -6.89 -8.25
CA GLY A 188 13.62 -7.78 -8.83
C GLY A 188 12.51 -8.24 -7.87
N ARG A 189 12.56 -7.87 -6.59
CA ARG A 189 11.48 -8.15 -5.63
C ARG A 189 10.25 -7.27 -5.89
N LEU A 190 9.07 -7.86 -5.72
CA LEU A 190 7.79 -7.17 -5.81
C LEU A 190 7.52 -6.30 -4.58
N TYR A 191 6.69 -5.30 -4.78
CA TYR A 191 6.16 -4.49 -3.68
C TYR A 191 5.22 -5.33 -2.81
N ASN A 192 5.54 -5.43 -1.52
CA ASN A 192 4.65 -5.98 -0.51
C ASN A 192 4.26 -4.85 0.49
N PRO A 193 2.98 -4.46 0.56
CA PRO A 193 2.54 -3.40 1.47
C PRO A 193 2.59 -3.76 2.95
N THR A 194 2.51 -5.05 3.32
CA THR A 194 2.53 -5.49 4.72
C THR A 194 3.92 -5.61 5.30
N ASP A 195 4.96 -5.39 4.49
CA ASP A 195 6.33 -5.41 4.98
C ASP A 195 6.61 -4.16 5.83
N SER A 196 6.77 -4.39 7.12
CA SER A 196 7.09 -3.35 8.11
C SER A 196 8.57 -3.02 8.19
N SER A 197 9.43 -3.74 7.45
CA SER A 197 10.87 -3.46 7.44
C SER A 197 11.16 -2.09 6.81
N PRO A 198 11.86 -1.18 7.51
CA PRO A 198 12.23 0.11 6.97
C PRO A 198 13.09 0.04 5.68
N ASP A 199 13.77 -1.08 5.46
CA ASP A 199 14.60 -1.30 4.27
C ASP A 199 13.77 -1.76 3.06
N LEU A 200 12.56 -2.27 3.31
CA LEU A 200 11.62 -2.75 2.30
C LEU A 200 10.49 -1.75 2.02
N ALA A 201 10.40 -0.67 2.81
CA ALA A 201 9.72 0.54 2.36
C ALA A 201 10.33 1.02 1.03
N MET A 202 9.46 1.40 0.08
CA MET A 202 9.90 1.79 -1.25
C MET A 202 9.88 3.30 -1.43
N ARG A 203 10.91 3.84 -2.08
CA ARG A 203 11.03 5.24 -2.47
C ARG A 203 10.76 5.39 -3.97
N PHE A 204 10.02 6.43 -4.34
CA PHE A 204 9.72 6.73 -5.74
C PHE A 204 10.72 7.71 -6.32
N CYS A 205 11.28 7.39 -7.49
CA CYS A 205 12.04 8.34 -8.28
C CYS A 205 11.09 9.26 -9.08
N PRO A 206 11.04 10.58 -8.79
CA PRO A 206 10.13 11.50 -9.47
C PRO A 206 10.55 11.86 -10.89
N GLN A 207 11.75 11.45 -11.34
CA GLN A 207 12.23 11.75 -12.69
C GLN A 207 11.31 11.08 -13.73
N PRO A 208 10.74 11.80 -14.70
CA PRO A 208 9.83 11.23 -15.70
C PRO A 208 10.45 10.13 -16.55
N THR A 209 11.77 10.18 -16.75
CA THR A 209 12.52 9.13 -17.46
C THR A 209 12.67 7.84 -16.65
N CYS A 210 12.43 7.88 -15.33
CA CYS A 210 12.58 6.75 -14.44
C CYS A 210 11.22 6.25 -13.92
N ARG A 211 10.48 7.07 -13.15
CA ARG A 211 9.18 6.77 -12.52
C ARG A 211 9.07 5.34 -11.94
N LYS A 212 10.08 4.94 -11.19
CA LYS A 212 10.14 3.61 -10.55
C LYS A 212 10.26 3.74 -9.04
N PHE A 213 9.75 2.73 -8.36
CA PHE A 213 9.93 2.52 -6.95
C PHE A 213 11.15 1.65 -6.68
N PHE A 214 11.90 1.98 -5.64
CA PHE A 214 13.07 1.22 -5.20
C PHE A 214 12.98 0.98 -3.70
N HIS A 215 13.28 -0.23 -3.24
CA HIS A 215 13.44 -0.49 -1.82
C HIS A 215 14.53 0.41 -1.26
N ARG A 216 14.29 1.00 -0.08
CA ARG A 216 15.26 1.88 0.58
C ARG A 216 16.63 1.21 0.71
N GLY A 217 16.67 -0.07 1.10
CA GLY A 217 17.91 -0.83 1.25
C GLY A 217 18.65 -1.12 -0.07
N CYS A 218 18.02 -0.88 -1.22
CA CYS A 218 18.64 -1.00 -2.55
C CYS A 218 19.20 0.32 -3.08
N LEU A 219 19.03 1.42 -2.34
CA LEU A 219 19.50 2.74 -2.74
C LEU A 219 20.82 3.07 -2.03
N SER A 220 21.73 3.74 -2.74
CA SER A 220 22.93 4.30 -2.15
C SER A 220 22.62 5.63 -1.46
N SER A 221 23.26 5.87 -0.32
CA SER A 221 23.26 7.18 0.31
C SER A 221 23.92 8.20 -0.61
N ALA A 222 23.36 9.41 -0.63
CA ALA A 222 23.90 10.51 -1.41
C ALA A 222 23.89 11.81 -0.60
N THR A 223 24.72 12.75 -1.00
CA THR A 223 24.79 14.09 -0.42
C THR A 223 24.08 15.07 -1.34
N TYR A 224 22.76 15.21 -1.16
CA TYR A 224 21.98 16.25 -1.83
C TYR A 224 21.38 17.21 -0.80
N PRO A 225 21.42 18.54 -1.02
CA PRO A 225 20.61 19.46 -0.23
C PRO A 225 19.13 19.14 -0.42
N ARG A 226 18.32 19.29 0.63
CA ARG A 226 16.87 18.99 0.61
C ARG A 226 16.10 19.80 -0.44
N SER A 227 16.61 20.97 -0.82
CA SER A 227 16.09 21.76 -1.94
C SER A 227 16.06 20.98 -3.26
N ASN A 228 16.90 19.95 -3.43
CA ASN A 228 16.96 19.13 -4.63
C ASN A 228 15.69 18.30 -4.90
N PHE A 229 14.87 18.04 -3.88
CA PHE A 229 13.55 17.41 -4.08
C PHE A 229 12.56 18.32 -4.81
N LEU A 230 12.83 19.63 -4.82
CA LEU A 230 12.06 20.65 -5.53
C LEU A 230 12.78 21.16 -6.78
N VAL A 231 13.84 20.50 -7.26
CA VAL A 231 14.59 21.00 -8.43
C VAL A 231 13.94 20.60 -9.75
N THR A 232 13.16 19.51 -9.78
CA THR A 232 12.51 19.03 -11.01
C THR A 232 11.01 18.93 -10.83
N ASP A 233 10.29 19.40 -11.83
CA ASP A 233 8.85 19.21 -11.92
C ASP A 233 8.51 17.71 -12.11
N PRO A 234 7.56 17.15 -11.34
CA PRO A 234 7.27 15.71 -11.33
C PRO A 234 6.63 15.19 -12.64
N ASP A 235 5.99 16.07 -13.42
CA ASP A 235 5.29 15.69 -14.64
C ASP A 235 6.19 15.80 -15.86
N SER A 236 6.97 16.87 -15.94
CA SER A 236 7.81 17.22 -17.09
C SER A 236 9.28 16.86 -16.92
N GLY A 237 9.75 16.73 -15.68
CA GLY A 237 11.18 16.49 -15.37
C GLY A 237 12.07 17.68 -15.69
N LEU A 238 11.48 18.77 -16.18
CA LEU A 238 12.18 19.99 -16.45
C LEU A 238 12.63 20.59 -15.12
N PRO A 239 13.87 21.11 -15.06
CA PRO A 239 14.30 21.92 -13.93
C PRO A 239 13.28 23.01 -13.64
N LEU A 240 13.01 23.28 -12.37
CA LEU A 240 12.27 24.47 -12.00
C LEU A 240 13.09 25.71 -12.40
N PRO A 241 12.44 26.74 -12.96
CA PRO A 241 13.10 28.01 -13.23
C PRO A 241 13.37 28.70 -11.89
N LEU A 242 14.41 28.24 -11.20
CA LEU A 242 14.91 28.93 -10.03
C LEU A 242 15.54 30.24 -10.52
N PRO A 243 15.12 31.41 -9.98
CA PRO A 243 15.78 32.67 -10.26
C PRO A 243 17.28 32.49 -10.03
N ASN A 244 18.06 32.62 -11.10
CA ASN A 244 19.48 32.37 -11.09
C ASN A 244 20.12 33.25 -10.01
N GLU A 245 20.69 32.66 -8.94
CA GLU A 245 21.37 33.44 -7.89
C GLU A 245 22.52 34.29 -8.45
N SER A 246 23.03 33.92 -9.63
CA SER A 246 24.10 34.59 -10.36
C SER A 246 23.66 35.83 -11.16
N ALA A 247 22.37 36.18 -11.23
CA ALA A 247 21.91 37.36 -11.96
C ALA A 247 21.79 38.65 -11.11
N SER A 248 21.95 38.57 -9.78
CA SER A 248 21.83 39.74 -8.90
C SER A 248 23.17 40.42 -8.64
N ALA A 249 23.78 40.95 -9.71
CA ALA A 249 24.88 41.92 -9.62
C ALA A 249 24.40 43.37 -9.82
N GLU A 250 23.10 43.66 -9.64
CA GLU A 250 22.62 45.04 -9.61
C GLU A 250 22.69 45.63 -8.19
N PRO A 251 23.20 46.87 -8.05
CA PRO A 251 23.32 47.53 -6.77
C PRO A 251 21.92 47.78 -6.15
N PRO A 252 21.79 47.69 -4.81
CA PRO A 252 20.50 47.66 -4.14
C PRO A 252 19.73 48.98 -4.33
N LYS A 253 18.63 48.94 -5.08
CA LYS A 253 17.62 50.00 -5.08
C LYS A 253 16.78 49.87 -3.81
N LYS A 254 16.63 50.99 -3.07
CA LYS A 254 15.89 51.11 -1.80
C LYS A 254 14.51 50.40 -1.88
N ARG A 255 14.40 49.20 -1.28
CA ARG A 255 13.16 48.42 -1.22
C ARG A 255 12.31 48.82 -0.01
N GLN A 256 11.02 48.98 -0.26
CA GLN A 256 9.97 49.17 0.73
C GLN A 256 9.87 47.95 1.66
N ARG A 257 9.68 48.24 2.95
CA ARG A 257 9.68 47.27 4.05
C ARG A 257 8.32 46.57 4.11
N VAL A 258 8.18 45.42 3.46
CA VAL A 258 7.09 44.48 3.75
C VAL A 258 7.53 43.65 4.97
N VAL A 259 6.80 43.77 6.07
CA VAL A 259 7.10 43.07 7.32
C VAL A 259 6.52 41.66 7.22
N SER A 260 7.36 40.70 6.83
CA SER A 260 7.13 39.29 7.13
C SER A 260 7.81 38.98 8.46
N THR A 261 7.07 38.41 9.41
CA THR A 261 7.49 38.24 10.82
C THR A 261 8.34 37.00 11.08
N LEU A 262 8.71 36.24 10.05
CA LEU A 262 9.58 35.07 10.18
C LEU A 262 10.81 35.24 9.28
N PRO A 263 12.03 34.99 9.80
CA PRO A 263 13.24 35.03 8.97
C PRO A 263 13.12 33.99 7.85
N PRO A 264 13.55 34.32 6.61
CA PRO A 264 13.58 33.36 5.52
C PRO A 264 14.45 32.16 5.93
N ASP A 265 13.91 30.96 5.75
CA ASP A 265 14.63 29.72 6.02
C ASP A 265 15.82 29.63 5.05
N PRO A 266 17.08 29.62 5.52
CA PRO A 266 18.25 29.63 4.64
C PRO A 266 18.32 28.40 3.73
N ALA A 267 17.54 27.35 4.02
CA ALA A 267 17.44 26.17 3.17
C ALA A 267 16.73 26.43 1.83
N TYR A 268 15.93 27.51 1.72
CA TYR A 268 15.14 27.82 0.53
C TYR A 268 15.45 29.24 0.03
N GLY A 269 15.87 29.34 -1.24
CA GLY A 269 16.18 30.62 -1.87
C GLY A 269 14.98 31.59 -1.92
N PRO A 270 15.22 32.87 -2.28
CA PRO A 270 14.20 33.93 -2.23
C PRO A 270 12.94 33.63 -3.05
N ALA A 271 13.05 32.77 -4.07
CA ALA A 271 11.93 32.34 -4.91
C ALA A 271 10.82 31.61 -4.14
N PHE A 272 11.18 30.94 -3.04
CA PHE A 272 10.23 30.17 -2.23
C PHE A 272 9.64 30.99 -1.07
N SER A 273 10.13 32.21 -0.84
CA SER A 273 9.71 33.04 0.31
C SER A 273 8.25 33.47 0.28
N THR A 274 7.61 33.40 -0.89
CA THR A 274 6.19 33.71 -1.10
C THR A 274 5.27 32.51 -0.88
N LEU A 275 5.82 31.31 -0.78
CA LEU A 275 5.04 30.08 -0.65
C LEU A 275 4.77 29.75 0.83
N PRO A 276 3.60 29.17 1.15
CA PRO A 276 3.33 28.69 2.50
C PRO A 276 4.39 27.68 2.96
N ARG A 277 4.92 27.86 4.17
CA ARG A 277 5.96 26.97 4.71
C ARG A 277 5.49 25.51 4.80
N THR A 278 4.22 25.30 5.16
CA THR A 278 3.59 23.98 5.21
C THR A 278 3.59 23.29 3.85
N LEU A 279 3.23 24.00 2.77
CA LEU A 279 3.31 23.49 1.40
C LEU A 279 4.74 23.06 1.05
N LEU A 280 5.74 23.90 1.36
CA LEU A 280 7.14 23.57 1.10
C LEU A 280 7.61 22.34 1.90
N CYS A 281 7.18 22.22 3.15
CA CYS A 281 7.48 21.05 3.98
C CYS A 281 6.92 19.76 3.35
N VAL A 282 5.67 19.78 2.87
CA VAL A 282 5.05 18.62 2.20
C VAL A 282 5.73 18.31 0.88
N ALA A 283 5.97 19.32 0.04
CA ALA A 283 6.58 19.15 -1.28
C ALA A 283 8.03 18.64 -1.19
N ALA A 284 8.77 19.03 -0.13
CA ALA A 284 10.14 18.60 0.12
C ALA A 284 10.24 17.19 0.73
N GLN A 285 9.12 16.52 1.02
CA GLN A 285 9.16 15.14 1.51
C GLN A 285 9.66 14.18 0.43
N PRO A 286 10.37 13.12 0.84
CA PRO A 286 10.59 11.99 -0.04
C PRO A 286 9.26 11.30 -0.34
N ILE A 287 9.14 10.74 -1.54
CA ILE A 287 7.95 9.98 -1.94
C ILE A 287 8.16 8.51 -1.54
N VAL A 288 7.28 7.98 -0.69
CA VAL A 288 7.43 6.67 -0.03
C VAL A 288 6.10 5.91 -0.01
N ARG A 289 6.17 4.58 -0.08
CA ARG A 289 5.04 3.66 0.18
C ARG A 289 5.46 2.40 0.95
N GLY A 290 4.49 1.72 1.57
CA GLY A 290 4.69 0.53 2.41
C GLY A 290 5.03 0.84 3.86
N GLY A 291 4.89 -0.15 4.75
CA GLY A 291 5.11 0.04 6.18
C GLY A 291 4.19 1.11 6.76
N VAL A 292 4.74 2.06 7.53
CA VAL A 292 3.96 3.13 8.20
C VAL A 292 3.29 4.13 7.25
N TYR A 293 3.57 4.05 5.95
CA TYR A 293 2.98 4.94 4.93
C TYR A 293 1.71 4.37 4.30
N GLY A 294 1.34 3.14 4.66
CA GLY A 294 0.23 2.41 4.04
C GLY A 294 0.52 1.93 2.62
N VAL A 295 -0.50 1.37 1.99
CA VAL A 295 -0.42 0.68 0.69
C VAL A 295 -0.05 1.62 -0.46
N ALA A 296 -0.70 2.78 -0.53
CA ALA A 296 -0.45 3.76 -1.59
C ALA A 296 0.68 4.75 -1.23
N GLY A 297 1.02 4.87 0.06
CA GLY A 297 2.04 5.81 0.50
C GLY A 297 1.60 7.27 0.49
N ASN A 298 2.57 8.19 0.44
CA ASN A 298 2.36 9.63 0.36
C ASN A 298 2.46 10.21 -1.07
N VAL A 299 2.41 9.35 -2.09
CA VAL A 299 2.72 9.68 -3.49
C VAL A 299 1.89 10.85 -4.00
N SER A 300 0.57 10.73 -3.94
CA SER A 300 -0.35 11.74 -4.48
C SER A 300 -0.26 13.06 -3.73
N THR A 301 -0.16 13.03 -2.41
CA THR A 301 0.00 14.23 -1.58
C THR A 301 1.28 15.00 -1.93
N VAL A 302 2.43 14.32 -1.95
CA VAL A 302 3.72 14.98 -2.22
C VAL A 302 3.80 15.45 -3.68
N VAL A 303 3.32 14.66 -4.64
CA VAL A 303 3.30 15.05 -6.05
C VAL A 303 2.38 16.25 -6.27
N ALA A 304 1.17 16.26 -5.69
CA ALA A 304 0.26 17.40 -5.77
C ALA A 304 0.88 18.67 -5.16
N ALA A 305 1.51 18.57 -3.98
CA ALA A 305 2.21 19.69 -3.36
C ALA A 305 3.34 20.21 -4.26
N ARG A 306 4.16 19.32 -4.83
CA ARG A 306 5.20 19.69 -5.79
C ARG A 306 4.62 20.40 -7.00
N ARG A 307 3.51 19.91 -7.59
CA ARG A 307 2.82 20.57 -8.71
C ARG A 307 2.36 21.98 -8.37
N VAL A 308 1.82 22.22 -7.17
CA VAL A 308 1.45 23.58 -6.72
C VAL A 308 2.68 24.49 -6.69
N VAL A 309 3.78 24.03 -6.10
CA VAL A 309 5.05 24.79 -6.06
C VAL A 309 5.55 25.08 -7.48
N CYS A 310 5.52 24.10 -8.38
CA CYS A 310 5.93 24.25 -9.77
C CYS A 310 5.08 25.30 -10.51
N SER A 311 3.75 25.21 -10.40
CA SER A 311 2.82 26.18 -11.03
C SER A 311 2.99 27.60 -10.48
N ASN A 312 3.23 27.75 -9.17
CA ASN A 312 3.47 29.06 -8.59
C ASN A 312 4.77 29.68 -9.14
N LEU A 313 5.85 28.91 -9.19
CA LEU A 313 7.15 29.41 -9.66
C LEU A 313 7.19 29.71 -11.17
N ARG A 314 6.48 28.92 -11.99
CA ARG A 314 6.46 29.10 -13.45
C ARG A 314 5.44 30.13 -13.90
N ASP A 315 4.23 30.03 -13.39
CA ASP A 315 3.07 30.70 -13.94
C ASP A 315 2.53 31.81 -13.01
N ASN A 316 3.19 32.04 -11.86
CA ASN A 316 2.75 32.96 -10.80
C ASN A 316 1.31 32.68 -10.32
N VAL A 317 0.87 31.40 -10.39
CA VAL A 317 -0.45 30.98 -9.89
C VAL A 317 -0.45 31.06 -8.36
N SER A 318 -1.47 31.69 -7.76
CA SER A 318 -1.56 31.80 -6.29
C SER A 318 -1.54 30.43 -5.61
N ALA A 319 -0.88 30.38 -4.45
CA ALA A 319 -0.81 29.21 -3.58
C ALA A 319 -1.79 29.30 -2.40
N ASP A 320 -2.67 30.30 -2.34
CA ASP A 320 -3.52 30.55 -1.16
C ASP A 320 -4.48 29.37 -0.86
N ASP A 321 -4.95 28.65 -1.89
CA ASP A 321 -5.86 27.49 -1.78
C ASP A 321 -5.15 26.16 -2.07
N TRP A 322 -3.86 26.04 -1.76
CA TRP A 322 -3.11 24.81 -2.08
C TRP A 322 -3.67 23.56 -1.38
N GLU A 323 -4.24 23.71 -0.20
CA GLU A 323 -4.78 22.60 0.61
C GLU A 323 -5.97 21.93 -0.09
N THR A 324 -6.85 22.70 -0.74
CA THR A 324 -8.00 22.16 -1.48
C THR A 324 -7.59 21.44 -2.77
N ARG A 325 -6.33 21.61 -3.20
CA ARG A 325 -5.74 20.94 -4.37
C ARG A 325 -5.05 19.63 -4.01
N LEU A 326 -4.85 19.35 -2.73
CA LEU A 326 -4.34 18.06 -2.28
C LEU A 326 -5.45 17.00 -2.26
N PRO A 327 -5.11 15.71 -2.37
CA PRO A 327 -6.09 14.63 -2.26
C PRO A 327 -6.92 14.72 -0.97
N LEU A 328 -8.21 14.40 -1.09
CA LEU A 328 -9.15 14.37 0.04
C LEU A 328 -8.61 13.45 1.16
N GLY A 329 -8.66 13.94 2.41
CA GLY A 329 -8.13 13.24 3.59
C GLY A 329 -6.81 13.81 4.14
N TRP A 330 -6.26 14.86 3.54
CA TRP A 330 -5.22 15.66 4.18
C TRP A 330 -5.81 16.50 5.31
N GLU A 331 -5.87 15.95 6.53
CA GLU A 331 -6.33 16.67 7.73
C GLU A 331 -5.29 17.66 8.29
N GLY A 332 -4.27 18.02 7.51
CA GLY A 332 -3.15 18.86 7.97
C GLY A 332 -2.23 18.18 8.99
N THR A 333 -2.61 17.02 9.52
CA THR A 333 -1.76 16.18 10.35
C THR A 333 -0.94 15.26 9.46
N LEU A 334 0.38 15.40 9.54
CA LEU A 334 1.33 14.43 9.00
C LEU A 334 0.97 13.01 9.51
N PRO A 335 1.19 11.95 8.72
CA PRO A 335 0.92 10.57 9.14
C PRO A 335 1.53 10.26 10.53
N LYS A 336 0.86 9.42 11.33
CA LYS A 336 1.36 9.01 12.67
C LYS A 336 2.81 8.53 12.56
N GLY A 337 3.70 9.13 13.36
CA GLY A 337 5.15 8.88 13.32
C GLY A 337 5.96 9.93 12.55
N TRP A 338 5.31 10.96 12.02
CA TRP A 338 5.94 12.13 11.41
C TRP A 338 5.54 13.36 12.20
N ASP A 339 6.11 13.54 13.39
CA ASP A 339 5.87 14.79 14.13
C ASP A 339 6.41 15.97 13.31
N ALA A 340 5.64 17.05 13.25
CA ALA A 340 6.08 18.29 12.60
C ALA A 340 7.44 18.77 13.18
N GLN A 341 7.78 18.37 14.40
CA GLN A 341 9.06 18.63 15.04
C GLN A 341 10.24 17.83 14.43
N ASP A 342 10.03 16.62 13.88
CA ASP A 342 11.10 15.87 13.20
C ASP A 342 11.39 16.40 11.79
N VAL A 343 10.44 17.14 11.20
CA VAL A 343 10.64 17.90 9.95
C VAL A 343 11.36 19.23 10.23
N VAL A 344 11.32 19.72 11.48
CA VAL A 344 11.92 20.98 11.93
C VAL A 344 13.38 20.75 12.38
N PHE A 345 14.31 21.23 11.55
CA PHE A 345 15.71 21.53 11.87
C PHE A 345 16.56 20.46 12.59
N ASN A 346 17.31 19.68 11.79
CA ASN A 346 18.69 19.33 12.13
C ASN A 346 19.62 19.74 10.98
N ALA A 347 19.59 21.04 10.67
CA ALA A 347 20.71 21.71 10.02
C ALA A 347 21.47 22.48 11.10
N VAL A 348 21.98 21.76 12.11
CA VAL A 348 23.13 22.28 12.87
C VAL A 348 24.32 21.98 11.98
N VAL A 349 24.74 23.00 11.25
CA VAL A 349 26.08 23.06 10.69
C VAL A 349 27.02 22.90 11.88
N ASP A 350 27.87 21.88 11.88
CA ASP A 350 29.01 21.81 12.79
C ASP A 350 29.87 23.05 12.51
N VAL A 351 29.65 24.09 13.31
CA VAL A 351 30.56 25.21 13.43
C VAL A 351 31.34 24.93 14.70
N ASP A 352 32.64 24.66 14.53
CA ASP A 352 33.63 24.44 15.58
C ASP A 352 33.38 25.34 16.79
N GLY A 353 33.11 24.73 17.95
CA GLY A 353 32.85 25.46 19.18
C GLY A 353 32.57 24.54 20.35
N GLY A 354 33.62 23.90 20.87
CA GLY A 354 33.56 23.13 22.10
C GLY A 354 32.96 23.96 23.24
N LEU A 355 31.87 23.47 23.82
CA LEU A 355 31.32 23.95 25.07
C LEU A 355 31.36 22.80 26.08
N GLU A 356 32.34 22.84 27.00
CA GLU A 356 32.33 22.01 28.21
C GLU A 356 31.14 22.43 29.08
N VAL A 357 30.20 21.52 29.31
CA VAL A 357 29.20 21.65 30.36
C VAL A 357 29.60 20.72 31.49
N LYS A 358 30.08 21.28 32.60
CA LYS A 358 30.21 20.56 33.87
C LYS A 358 28.81 20.43 34.47
N SER A 359 28.37 19.20 34.69
CA SER A 359 27.19 18.91 35.52
C SER A 359 27.60 18.96 37.00
N GLU A 360 27.05 19.91 37.74
CA GLU A 360 26.87 19.78 39.19
C GLU A 360 25.72 18.78 39.46
N ASP A 361 25.80 18.12 40.61
CA ASP A 361 24.81 17.20 41.17
C ASP A 361 24.87 15.75 40.70
N GLY A 362 25.85 15.04 41.27
CA GLY A 362 25.82 13.61 41.41
C GLY A 362 24.71 13.14 42.35
N VAL A 363 23.78 12.36 41.84
CA VAL A 363 22.96 11.44 42.63
C VAL A 363 22.85 10.11 41.89
N VAL A 364 23.47 9.09 42.48
CA VAL A 364 23.37 7.69 42.06
C VAL A 364 22.14 7.09 42.73
N VAL A 365 21.17 6.62 41.95
CA VAL A 365 20.10 5.74 42.44
C VAL A 365 20.26 4.36 41.81
N LYS A 366 20.68 3.39 42.64
CA LYS A 366 20.65 1.96 42.31
C LYS A 366 19.22 1.46 42.46
N ALA A 367 18.70 0.77 41.45
CA ALA A 367 17.52 -0.06 41.59
C ALA A 367 17.96 -1.53 41.46
N GLU A 368 17.84 -2.25 42.58
CA GLU A 368 17.84 -3.72 42.62
C GLU A 368 16.44 -4.21 42.27
N GLY A 369 16.35 -5.23 41.42
CA GLY A 369 15.10 -5.85 41.02
C GLY A 369 15.31 -7.34 40.81
N GLU A 370 14.83 -8.11 41.76
CA GLU A 370 14.89 -9.57 41.87
C GLU A 370 14.04 -10.26 40.77
N GLY A 371 14.55 -11.36 40.22
CA GLY A 371 13.72 -12.33 39.47
C GLY A 371 12.94 -13.24 40.43
N PRO A 372 11.97 -14.05 39.94
CA PRO A 372 12.37 -15.40 39.52
C PRO A 372 11.51 -16.05 38.42
N GLY A 373 12.02 -17.17 37.87
CA GLY A 373 11.17 -18.22 37.29
C GLY A 373 11.68 -18.88 36.00
N ARG A 374 12.68 -19.77 36.10
CA ARG A 374 13.10 -20.66 34.99
C ARG A 374 12.79 -22.11 35.35
N VAL A 375 11.92 -22.74 34.56
CA VAL A 375 11.60 -24.17 34.62
C VAL A 375 12.69 -24.97 33.91
N LYS A 376 13.22 -26.00 34.59
CA LYS A 376 14.10 -27.05 34.06
C LYS A 376 13.26 -28.09 33.33
N LEU A 377 13.72 -28.55 32.16
CA LEU A 377 13.44 -29.89 31.67
C LEU A 377 14.76 -30.55 31.28
N GLU A 378 14.96 -31.76 31.82
CA GLU A 378 16.09 -32.66 31.62
C GLU A 378 15.74 -33.75 30.59
N GLY A 379 16.78 -34.26 29.93
CA GLY A 379 16.76 -35.45 29.06
C GLY A 379 17.51 -35.15 27.76
N GLY A 380 18.56 -35.84 27.33
CA GLY A 380 19.21 -37.05 27.80
C GLY A 380 19.72 -37.84 26.59
N SER A 381 21.05 -37.91 26.42
CA SER A 381 21.82 -38.89 25.59
C SER A 381 21.68 -38.81 24.05
N ALA A 382 22.66 -39.07 23.18
CA ALA A 382 23.96 -39.73 23.30
C ALA A 382 24.97 -39.26 22.22
N SER A 383 26.25 -39.22 22.62
CA SER A 383 27.47 -39.67 21.92
C SER A 383 27.58 -39.60 20.39
N SER A 384 28.54 -38.82 19.90
CA SER A 384 29.69 -39.39 19.17
C SER A 384 30.86 -38.40 19.12
N ARG A 385 32.05 -38.99 19.10
CA ARG A 385 33.35 -38.42 19.45
C ARG A 385 34.17 -38.31 18.17
N VAL A 386 34.54 -37.10 17.75
CA VAL A 386 35.57 -36.87 16.72
C VAL A 386 36.57 -35.84 17.24
N LYS A 387 37.83 -36.26 17.27
CA LYS A 387 39.01 -35.45 17.58
C LYS A 387 39.37 -34.60 16.36
N SER A 388 39.61 -33.30 16.53
CA SER A 388 40.59 -32.59 15.70
C SER A 388 41.25 -31.42 16.44
N GLU A 389 42.57 -31.58 16.53
CA GLU A 389 43.66 -30.62 16.32
C GLU A 389 43.71 -29.23 17.00
N ARG A 390 44.89 -29.02 17.57
CA ARG A 390 45.42 -27.81 18.20
C ARG A 390 45.55 -26.68 17.17
N GLY A 391 44.99 -25.52 17.48
CA GLY A 391 45.20 -24.26 16.77
C GLY A 391 45.38 -23.10 17.77
N SER A 392 46.37 -22.26 17.52
CA SER A 392 46.99 -21.33 18.46
C SER A 392 46.10 -20.19 18.96
N ALA A 393 46.38 -19.75 20.18
CA ALA A 393 45.73 -18.63 20.86
C ALA A 393 46.05 -17.28 20.19
N GLY A 394 45.03 -16.65 19.62
CA GLY A 394 45.02 -15.24 19.21
C GLY A 394 43.90 -14.51 19.95
N ARG A 395 44.27 -13.72 20.97
CA ARG A 395 43.35 -12.90 21.78
C ARG A 395 42.82 -11.71 20.96
N ARG A 396 41.72 -11.88 20.23
CA ARG A 396 40.95 -10.77 19.65
C ARG A 396 39.77 -10.41 20.55
N LYS A 397 39.81 -9.21 21.15
CA LYS A 397 38.66 -8.57 21.79
C LYS A 397 37.56 -8.39 20.74
N ARG A 398 36.50 -9.20 20.80
CA ARG A 398 35.26 -8.95 20.06
C ARG A 398 34.49 -7.86 20.80
N SER A 399 34.51 -6.63 20.29
CA SER A 399 33.55 -5.60 20.68
C SER A 399 32.19 -5.96 20.09
N THR A 400 31.32 -6.57 20.88
CA THR A 400 29.90 -6.73 20.55
C THR A 400 29.17 -5.41 20.77
N GLY A 401 29.51 -4.40 19.98
CA GLY A 401 28.71 -3.19 19.85
C GLY A 401 27.65 -3.43 18.79
N LYS A 402 26.50 -3.99 19.15
CA LYS A 402 25.30 -3.89 18.32
C LYS A 402 24.77 -2.45 18.45
N GLY A 403 25.46 -1.50 17.83
CA GLY A 403 24.93 -0.17 17.63
C GLY A 403 23.74 -0.28 16.68
N ARG A 404 22.53 0.01 17.16
CA ARG A 404 21.41 0.30 16.27
C ARG A 404 21.80 1.57 15.51
N VAL A 405 22.19 1.42 14.25
CA VAL A 405 22.38 2.57 13.35
C VAL A 405 21.02 3.24 13.23
N LYS A 406 20.87 4.46 13.77
CA LYS A 406 19.69 5.28 13.51
C LYS A 406 19.75 5.68 12.04
N VAL A 407 18.87 5.11 11.23
CA VAL A 407 18.83 5.42 9.80
C VAL A 407 17.91 6.62 9.61
N ASP A 408 18.48 7.77 9.21
CA ASP A 408 17.71 9.00 8.95
C ASP A 408 16.63 8.72 7.87
N PRO A 409 15.33 8.84 8.20
CA PRO A 409 14.24 8.63 7.23
C PRO A 409 14.23 9.68 6.11
N MET A 410 14.93 10.81 6.29
CA MET A 410 15.03 11.93 5.36
C MET A 410 16.40 12.01 4.67
N ALA A 411 17.24 10.97 4.80
CA ALA A 411 18.50 10.90 4.06
C ALA A 411 18.22 10.99 2.56
N ALA A 412 18.95 11.86 1.87
CA ALA A 412 18.89 11.93 0.43
C ALA A 412 19.50 10.66 -0.19
N LEU A 413 18.78 10.06 -1.12
CA LEU A 413 19.19 8.83 -1.79
C LEU A 413 19.41 9.11 -3.27
N GLN A 414 20.15 8.23 -3.94
CA GLN A 414 20.40 8.33 -5.37
C GLN A 414 19.67 7.22 -6.14
N CYS A 415 18.99 7.60 -7.21
CA CYS A 415 18.36 6.68 -8.13
C CYS A 415 19.43 5.85 -8.88
N PRO A 416 19.37 4.51 -8.85
CA PRO A 416 20.35 3.67 -9.55
C PRO A 416 20.15 3.67 -11.08
N MET A 417 19.04 4.20 -11.59
CA MET A 417 18.70 4.17 -13.02
C MET A 417 19.00 5.49 -13.74
N CYS A 418 18.76 6.63 -13.08
CA CYS A 418 18.93 7.95 -13.69
C CYS A 418 19.87 8.86 -12.88
N GLU A 419 20.47 8.34 -11.81
CA GLU A 419 21.41 9.05 -10.93
C GLU A 419 20.86 10.31 -10.25
N GLY A 420 19.55 10.57 -10.38
CA GLY A 420 18.85 11.69 -9.77
C GLY A 420 18.51 11.46 -8.28
N PRO A 421 18.14 12.53 -7.55
CA PRO A 421 17.79 12.46 -6.14
C PRO A 421 16.45 11.73 -5.92
N ILE A 422 16.38 10.93 -4.85
CA ILE A 422 15.20 10.20 -4.35
C ILE A 422 14.90 10.57 -2.90
#